data_AF-A0A8E8L7P8-F1
#
_entry.id   AF-A0A8E8L7P8-F1
#
_cell.length_a   1.000
_cell.length_b   1.000
_cell.length_c   1.000
_cell.angle_alpha   90.00
_cell.angle_beta   90.00
_cell.angle_gamma   90.00
#
_symmetry.space_group_name_H-M   'P 1'
#
loop_
_entity.id
_entity.type
_entity.pdbx_description
1 polymer ?
#
loop_
_entity_poly.entity_id
_entity_poly.type
_entity_poly.pdbx_seq_one_letter_code
_entity_poly.pdbx_strand_id
1 'polypeptide(L)'
;MLAAAKYIGAGLFLNKYIKEMGIITIFSSIYVTAFIIYFLYTHLFDLYLIENNYLLLTISGGLIVSSQSDKPKLKRLTKEEQKQYIIPDNLQQILVGLLLGDLWADKRGENTRFRFKQGICHEAYLLHLYELFKDYCPQTPKTQISLPHKKTGNIYKTILFYTYSLPCFS
;
A
#
# COMPACT_ATOMS: atom_id res chain seq x y z
N MET A 1 -50.31 -15.04 72.32
CA MET A 1 -50.01 -15.67 71.01
C MET A 1 -49.72 -14.67 69.87
N LEU A 2 -50.30 -13.45 69.85
CA LEU A 2 -50.03 -12.47 68.78
C LEU A 2 -48.57 -11.97 68.68
N ALA A 3 -47.85 -11.86 69.79
CA ALA A 3 -46.47 -11.36 69.78
C ALA A 3 -45.51 -12.32 69.03
N ALA A 4 -45.66 -13.64 69.20
CA ALA A 4 -44.79 -14.64 68.57
C ALA A 4 -44.91 -14.66 67.03
N ALA A 5 -46.12 -14.45 66.50
CA ALA A 5 -46.34 -14.38 65.04
C ALA A 5 -45.64 -13.17 64.41
N LYS A 6 -45.49 -12.06 65.15
CA LYS A 6 -44.83 -10.83 64.67
C LYS A 6 -43.31 -11.02 64.52
N TYR A 7 -42.68 -11.80 65.40
CA TYR A 7 -41.24 -12.10 65.34
C TYR A 7 -40.89 -13.09 64.22
N ILE A 8 -41.75 -14.08 63.94
CA ILE A 8 -41.55 -15.04 62.84
C ILE A 8 -41.61 -14.33 61.48
N GLY A 9 -42.55 -13.39 61.30
CA GLY A 9 -42.63 -12.58 60.08
C GLY A 9 -41.37 -11.75 59.84
N ALA A 10 -40.84 -11.08 60.86
CA ALA A 10 -39.62 -10.26 60.73
C ALA A 10 -38.38 -11.08 60.34
N GLY A 11 -38.22 -12.31 60.85
CA GLY A 11 -37.11 -13.19 60.49
C GLY A 11 -37.14 -13.65 59.03
N LEU A 12 -38.33 -13.90 58.46
CA LEU A 12 -38.47 -14.27 57.04
C LEU A 12 -38.12 -13.11 56.11
N PHE A 13 -38.51 -11.88 56.46
CA PHE A 13 -38.13 -10.68 55.68
C PHE A 13 -36.62 -10.43 55.71
N LEU A 14 -35.96 -10.62 56.85
CA LEU A 14 -34.51 -10.40 56.97
C LEU A 14 -33.71 -11.41 56.14
N ASN A 15 -34.10 -12.69 56.14
CA ASN A 15 -33.46 -13.72 55.31
C ASN A 15 -33.64 -13.47 53.80
N LYS A 16 -34.82 -13.00 53.38
CA LYS A 16 -35.05 -12.62 51.98
C LYS A 16 -34.15 -11.47 51.56
N TYR A 17 -34.04 -10.43 52.40
CA TYR A 17 -33.20 -9.26 52.12
C TYR A 17 -31.70 -9.59 52.07
N ILE A 18 -31.19 -10.43 52.97
CA ILE A 18 -29.79 -10.89 52.97
C ILE A 18 -29.47 -11.68 51.69
N LYS A 19 -30.41 -12.51 51.23
CA LYS A 19 -30.26 -13.28 49.99
C LYS A 19 -30.23 -12.38 48.75
N GLU A 20 -31.09 -11.36 48.70
CA GLU A 20 -31.12 -10.39 47.60
C GLU A 20 -29.84 -9.54 47.56
N MET A 21 -29.35 -9.08 48.71
CA MET A 21 -28.09 -8.33 48.80
C MET A 21 -26.86 -9.16 48.38
N GLY A 22 -26.83 -10.46 48.74
CA GLY A 22 -25.76 -11.36 48.32
C GLY A 22 -25.76 -11.65 46.81
N ILE A 23 -26.92 -11.63 46.16
CA ILE A 23 -27.02 -11.82 44.71
C ILE A 23 -26.47 -10.59 43.97
N ILE A 24 -26.77 -9.38 44.45
CA ILE A 24 -26.30 -8.12 43.84
C ILE A 24 -24.77 -8.01 43.89
N THR A 25 -24.14 -8.40 45.00
CA THR A 25 -22.67 -8.36 45.13
C THR A 25 -21.98 -9.34 44.19
N ILE A 26 -22.55 -10.54 43.98
CA ILE A 26 -22.03 -11.53 43.03
C ILE A 26 -22.12 -10.99 41.59
N PHE A 27 -23.26 -10.43 41.19
CA PHE A 27 -23.40 -9.85 39.84
C PHE A 27 -22.43 -8.70 39.60
N SER A 28 -22.29 -7.78 40.56
CA SER A 28 -21.33 -6.68 40.47
C SER A 28 -19.89 -7.20 40.29
N SER A 29 -19.49 -8.23 41.05
CA SER A 29 -18.17 -8.86 40.92
C SER A 29 -17.95 -9.49 39.54
N ILE A 30 -18.96 -10.15 38.97
CA ILE A 30 -18.90 -10.72 37.62
C ILE A 30 -18.74 -9.62 36.56
N TYR A 31 -19.47 -8.51 36.68
CA TYR A 31 -19.33 -7.39 35.74
C TYR A 31 -17.95 -6.75 35.77
N VAL A 32 -17.39 -6.54 36.97
CA VAL A 32 -16.05 -5.96 37.13
C VAL A 32 -14.98 -6.88 36.52
N THR A 33 -15.07 -8.19 36.76
CA THR A 33 -14.11 -9.15 36.20
C THR A 33 -14.20 -9.25 34.67
N ALA A 34 -15.41 -9.27 34.10
CA ALA A 34 -15.62 -9.25 32.66
C ALA A 34 -15.06 -7.97 32.00
N PHE A 35 -15.22 -6.81 32.65
CA PHE A 35 -14.68 -5.55 32.16
C PHE A 35 -13.14 -5.54 32.14
N ILE A 36 -12.50 -6.06 33.19
CA ILE A 36 -11.03 -6.18 33.24
C ILE A 36 -10.52 -7.10 32.13
N ILE A 37 -11.17 -8.24 31.89
CA ILE A 37 -10.81 -9.18 30.82
C ILE A 37 -10.93 -8.51 29.45
N TYR A 38 -12.01 -7.77 29.19
CA TYR A 38 -12.19 -7.04 27.94
C TYR A 38 -11.08 -6.00 27.71
N PHE A 39 -10.75 -5.22 28.75
CA PHE A 39 -9.70 -4.21 28.67
C PHE A 39 -8.31 -4.83 28.40
N LEU A 40 -8.00 -5.95 29.04
CA LEU A 40 -6.77 -6.69 28.78
C LEU A 40 -6.74 -7.24 27.35
N TYR A 41 -7.86 -7.76 26.85
CA TYR A 41 -7.98 -8.25 25.48
C TYR A 41 -7.72 -7.15 24.45
N THR A 42 -8.33 -5.96 24.63
CA THR A 42 -8.08 -4.82 23.72
C THR A 42 -6.63 -4.39 23.73
N HIS A 43 -5.98 -4.35 24.90
CA HIS A 43 -4.57 -3.96 24.99
C HIS A 43 -3.63 -5.01 24.35
N LEU A 44 -3.92 -6.31 24.52
CA LEU A 44 -3.17 -7.38 23.85
C LEU A 44 -3.37 -7.34 22.33
N PHE A 45 -4.58 -7.01 21.86
CA PHE A 45 -4.88 -6.84 20.45
C PHE A 45 -4.12 -5.65 19.83
N ASP A 46 -4.05 -4.53 20.53
CA ASP A 46 -3.28 -3.36 20.10
C ASP A 46 -1.78 -3.69 20.01
N LEU A 47 -1.22 -4.40 21.00
CA LEU A 47 0.17 -4.87 20.95
C LEU A 47 0.42 -5.83 19.78
N TYR A 48 -0.51 -6.74 19.50
CA TYR A 48 -0.45 -7.65 18.36
C TYR A 48 -0.47 -6.89 17.02
N LEU A 49 -1.31 -5.86 16.89
CA LEU A 49 -1.33 -5.01 15.68
C LEU A 49 -0.04 -4.22 15.50
N ILE A 50 0.54 -3.73 16.60
CA ILE A 50 1.82 -3.04 16.63
C ILE A 50 2.92 -3.99 16.12
N GLU A 51 3.10 -5.17 16.73
CA GLU A 51 4.14 -6.13 16.35
C GLU A 51 4.05 -6.58 14.90
N ASN A 52 2.83 -6.87 14.40
CA ASN A 52 2.65 -7.31 13.01
C ASN A 52 2.83 -6.18 12.00
N ASN A 53 2.48 -4.93 12.34
CA ASN A 53 2.80 -3.79 11.50
C ASN A 53 4.30 -3.54 11.44
N TYR A 54 5.04 -3.69 12.54
CA TYR A 54 6.50 -3.61 12.53
C TYR A 54 7.14 -4.76 11.75
N LEU A 55 6.61 -5.98 11.83
CA LEU A 55 7.08 -7.11 11.04
C LEU A 55 6.85 -6.88 9.54
N LEU A 56 5.67 -6.39 9.16
CA LEU A 56 5.35 -6.02 7.77
C LEU A 56 6.26 -4.88 7.30
N LEU A 57 6.54 -3.88 8.14
CA LEU A 57 7.46 -2.78 7.85
C LEU A 57 8.92 -3.23 7.76
N THR A 58 9.32 -4.29 8.45
CA THR A 58 10.70 -4.81 8.42
C THR A 58 10.92 -5.70 7.19
N ILE A 59 9.88 -6.45 6.77
CA ILE A 59 9.89 -7.24 5.53
C ILE A 59 9.74 -6.33 4.29
N SER A 60 9.05 -5.19 4.41
CA SER A 60 8.90 -4.20 3.33
C SER A 60 9.88 -3.01 3.40
N GLY A 61 10.68 -2.90 4.46
CA GLY A 61 11.48 -1.73 4.81
C GLY A 61 12.96 -2.02 4.94
N GLY A 62 13.50 -2.79 4.00
CA GLY A 62 14.87 -2.56 3.57
C GLY A 62 15.00 -1.14 3.03
N LEU A 63 15.51 -0.23 3.86
CA LEU A 63 15.96 1.13 3.55
C LEU A 63 14.86 2.16 3.13
N ILE A 64 14.21 2.79 4.11
CA ILE A 64 13.82 4.20 3.96
C ILE A 64 14.91 5.05 4.62
N VAL A 65 16.06 5.13 3.96
CA VAL A 65 16.95 6.27 4.14
C VAL A 65 16.27 7.43 3.40
N SER A 66 15.62 8.30 4.17
CA SER A 66 15.33 9.66 3.72
C SER A 66 16.66 10.40 3.57
N SER A 67 17.44 10.03 2.56
CA SER A 67 18.42 10.92 2.01
C SER A 67 17.62 11.96 1.23
N GLN A 68 17.78 13.22 1.61
CA GLN A 68 17.88 14.25 0.59
C GLN A 68 19.12 13.90 -0.25
N SER A 69 19.03 12.83 -1.04
CA SER A 69 19.97 12.54 -2.09
C SER A 69 19.74 13.65 -3.09
N ASP A 70 20.75 14.50 -3.24
CA ASP A 70 21.03 15.11 -4.53
C ASP A 70 20.84 14.00 -5.57
N LYS A 71 19.68 13.98 -6.23
CA LYS A 71 19.40 12.94 -7.22
C LYS A 71 20.53 13.07 -8.23
N PRO A 72 21.39 12.04 -8.40
CA PRO A 72 22.50 12.15 -9.33
C PRO A 72 21.92 12.57 -10.67
N LYS A 73 22.35 13.73 -11.17
CA LYS A 73 21.89 14.22 -12.47
C LYS A 73 22.22 13.12 -13.47
N LEU A 74 21.19 12.59 -14.14
CA LEU A 74 21.40 11.49 -15.07
C LEU A 74 22.41 11.95 -16.11
N LYS A 75 23.50 11.20 -16.23
CA LYS A 75 24.53 11.47 -17.22
C LYS A 75 23.87 11.42 -18.60
N ARG A 76 23.89 12.55 -19.31
CA ARG A 76 23.42 12.63 -20.69
C ARG A 76 24.45 11.93 -21.58
N LEU A 77 23.97 11.03 -22.44
CA LEU A 77 24.82 10.40 -23.45
C LEU A 77 25.37 11.46 -24.42
N THR A 78 26.66 11.36 -24.71
CA THR A 78 27.33 12.10 -25.79
C THR A 78 26.83 11.65 -27.16
N LYS A 79 27.06 12.45 -28.20
CA LYS A 79 26.65 12.09 -29.57
C LYS A 79 27.35 10.82 -30.07
N GLU A 80 28.60 10.62 -29.67
CA GLU A 80 29.36 9.43 -30.06
C GLU A 80 28.84 8.18 -29.35
N GLU A 81 28.53 8.24 -28.05
CA GLU A 81 27.88 7.13 -27.33
C GLU A 81 26.52 6.78 -27.96
N GLN A 82 25.72 7.78 -28.37
CA GLN A 82 24.41 7.53 -28.98
C GLN A 82 24.50 6.76 -30.32
N LYS A 83 25.54 7.00 -31.11
CA LYS A 83 25.74 6.31 -32.40
C LYS A 83 26.12 4.84 -32.25
N GLN A 84 26.60 4.43 -31.08
CA GLN A 84 26.99 3.04 -30.81
C GLN A 84 25.78 2.13 -30.56
N TYR A 85 24.61 2.70 -30.31
CA TYR A 85 23.39 1.91 -30.11
C TYR A 85 22.86 1.38 -31.44
N ILE A 86 22.70 0.07 -31.52
CA ILE A 86 22.09 -0.64 -32.64
C ILE A 86 20.93 -1.43 -32.08
N ILE A 87 19.75 -1.27 -32.67
CA ILE A 87 18.58 -2.08 -32.32
C ILE A 87 18.64 -3.40 -33.08
N PRO A 88 18.53 -4.56 -32.43
CA PRO A 88 18.49 -5.84 -33.13
C PRO A 88 17.14 -6.04 -33.84
N ASP A 89 17.13 -6.77 -34.95
CA ASP A 89 15.97 -6.93 -35.84
C ASP A 89 14.71 -7.41 -35.10
N ASN A 90 14.86 -8.33 -34.14
CA ASN A 90 13.74 -8.83 -33.34
C ASN A 90 13.10 -7.71 -32.49
N LEU A 91 13.91 -6.87 -31.86
CA LEU A 91 13.44 -5.75 -31.05
C LEU A 91 12.86 -4.64 -31.94
N GLN A 92 13.39 -4.47 -33.15
CA GLN A 92 12.84 -3.57 -34.15
C GLN A 92 11.43 -4.01 -34.60
N GLN A 93 11.21 -5.30 -34.85
CA GLN A 93 9.87 -5.81 -35.19
C GLN A 93 8.87 -5.62 -34.03
N ILE A 94 9.29 -5.90 -32.79
CA ILE A 94 8.49 -5.62 -31.59
C ILE A 94 8.16 -4.13 -31.51
N LEU A 95 9.14 -3.26 -31.74
CA LEU A 95 8.96 -1.82 -31.73
C LEU A 95 7.95 -1.34 -32.79
N VAL A 96 7.99 -1.89 -34.01
CA VAL A 96 6.99 -1.60 -35.05
C VAL A 96 5.59 -2.00 -34.60
N GLY A 97 5.43 -3.20 -34.03
CA GLY A 97 4.15 -3.65 -33.50
C GLY A 97 3.62 -2.73 -32.38
N LEU A 98 4.50 -2.29 -31.49
CA LEU A 98 4.16 -1.37 -30.41
C LEU A 98 3.75 0.02 -30.92
N LEU A 99 4.42 0.53 -31.97
CA LEU A 99 4.09 1.81 -32.61
C LEU A 99 2.71 1.81 -33.28
N LEU A 100 2.24 0.66 -33.75
CA LEU A 100 0.89 0.51 -34.30
C LEU A 100 -0.21 0.48 -33.22
N GLY A 101 0.16 0.29 -31.95
CA GLY A 101 -0.76 0.22 -30.82
C GLY A 101 -0.56 1.37 -29.85
N ASP A 102 0.03 1.04 -28.69
CA ASP A 102 0.00 1.90 -27.50
C ASP A 102 1.28 2.72 -27.27
N LEU A 103 2.29 2.61 -28.15
CA LEU A 103 3.56 3.29 -27.97
C LEU A 103 3.51 4.73 -28.48
N TRP A 104 4.04 5.66 -27.69
CA TRP A 104 4.19 7.05 -28.11
C TRP A 104 5.61 7.36 -28.57
N ALA A 105 5.74 7.85 -29.79
CA ALA A 105 6.97 8.42 -30.33
C ALA A 105 7.00 9.93 -30.11
N ASP A 106 7.96 10.40 -29.30
CA ASP A 106 8.22 11.82 -29.07
C ASP A 106 9.47 12.24 -29.86
N LYS A 107 9.34 13.24 -30.76
CA LYS A 107 10.48 13.91 -31.38
C LYS A 107 10.55 15.36 -30.92
N ARG A 108 11.57 15.71 -30.12
CA ARG A 108 11.83 17.08 -29.63
C ARG A 108 13.11 17.69 -30.20
N GLY A 109 13.89 16.92 -30.94
CA GLY A 109 15.16 17.32 -31.55
C GLY A 109 15.47 16.44 -32.75
N GLU A 110 16.73 16.07 -32.90
CA GLU A 110 17.21 15.28 -34.04
C GLU A 110 16.65 13.84 -34.03
N ASN A 111 16.75 13.17 -32.87
CA ASN A 111 16.37 11.76 -32.71
C ASN A 111 15.01 11.57 -32.02
N THR A 112 14.30 10.51 -32.38
CA THR A 112 13.06 10.07 -31.73
C THR A 112 13.37 9.38 -30.40
N ARG A 113 12.51 9.58 -29.39
CA ARG A 113 12.45 8.74 -28.18
C ARG A 113 11.07 8.11 -28.05
N PHE A 114 10.98 7.00 -27.36
CA PHE A 114 9.72 6.34 -27.08
C PHE A 114 9.30 6.50 -25.63
N ARG A 115 7.99 6.63 -25.42
CA ARG A 115 7.35 6.67 -24.11
C ARG A 115 6.40 5.50 -24.00
N PHE A 116 6.73 4.59 -23.09
CA PHE A 116 5.89 3.47 -22.70
C PHE A 116 5.07 3.92 -21.50
N LYS A 117 3.75 3.94 -21.62
CA LYS A 117 2.84 4.34 -20.54
C LYS A 117 1.60 3.46 -20.55
N GLN A 118 1.26 2.92 -19.40
CA GLN A 118 0.05 2.12 -19.20
C GLN A 118 -0.60 2.42 -17.85
N GLY A 119 -1.86 2.04 -17.69
CA GLY A 119 -2.52 1.99 -16.39
C GLY A 119 -1.86 0.95 -15.48
N ILE A 120 -1.92 1.15 -14.16
CA ILE A 120 -1.28 0.23 -13.19
C ILE A 120 -1.81 -1.22 -13.28
N CYS A 121 -3.02 -1.42 -13.81
CA CYS A 121 -3.58 -2.75 -14.08
C CYS A 121 -2.77 -3.58 -15.09
N HIS A 122 -1.93 -2.94 -15.91
CA HIS A 122 -1.06 -3.59 -16.89
C HIS A 122 0.43 -3.48 -16.54
N GLU A 123 0.75 -3.37 -15.24
CA GLU A 123 2.12 -3.23 -14.76
C GLU A 123 3.05 -4.35 -15.24
N ALA A 124 2.61 -5.62 -15.14
CA ALA A 124 3.42 -6.76 -15.57
C ALA A 124 3.82 -6.69 -17.04
N TYR A 125 2.91 -6.25 -17.91
CA TYR A 125 3.19 -6.04 -19.33
C TYR A 125 4.22 -4.93 -19.54
N LEU A 126 4.06 -3.80 -18.84
CA LEU A 126 4.98 -2.68 -18.98
C LEU A 126 6.39 -3.00 -18.42
N LEU A 127 6.48 -3.79 -17.35
CA LEU A 127 7.76 -4.28 -16.82
C LEU A 127 8.43 -5.27 -17.78
N HIS A 128 7.66 -6.13 -18.45
CA HIS A 128 8.20 -7.00 -19.49
C HIS A 128 8.79 -6.19 -20.66
N LEU A 129 8.08 -5.15 -21.13
CA LEU A 129 8.61 -4.24 -22.15
C LEU A 129 9.86 -3.50 -21.65
N TYR A 130 9.89 -3.10 -20.38
CA TYR A 130 11.09 -2.50 -19.80
C TYR A 130 12.29 -3.45 -19.88
N GLU A 131 12.14 -4.72 -19.52
CA GLU A 131 13.24 -5.69 -19.61
C GLU A 131 13.77 -5.86 -21.04
N LEU A 132 12.91 -5.80 -22.05
CA LEU A 132 13.31 -5.85 -23.46
C LEU A 132 14.09 -4.60 -23.91
N PHE A 133 13.76 -3.43 -23.36
CA PHE A 133 14.32 -2.14 -23.78
C PHE A 133 15.26 -1.50 -22.74
N LYS A 134 15.62 -2.21 -21.66
CA LYS A 134 16.30 -1.61 -20.49
C LYS A 134 17.61 -0.92 -20.84
N ASP A 135 18.37 -1.49 -21.78
CA ASP A 135 19.66 -0.94 -22.22
C ASP A 135 19.49 0.38 -22.99
N TYR A 136 18.30 0.64 -23.53
CA TYR A 136 17.94 1.87 -24.22
C TYR A 136 17.27 2.90 -23.29
N CYS A 137 17.20 2.63 -21.98
CA CYS A 137 16.48 3.47 -21.03
C CYS A 137 17.42 4.16 -20.04
N PRO A 138 17.32 5.48 -19.82
CA PRO A 138 18.09 6.17 -18.79
C PRO A 138 17.65 5.84 -17.37
N GLN A 139 16.45 5.31 -17.19
CA GLN A 139 15.80 5.15 -15.90
C GLN A 139 14.91 3.92 -15.87
N THR A 140 14.73 3.38 -14.67
CA THR A 140 13.70 2.38 -14.38
C THR A 140 12.30 2.97 -14.51
N PRO A 141 11.27 2.12 -14.69
CA PRO A 141 9.88 2.55 -14.73
C PRO A 141 9.45 3.29 -13.47
N LYS A 142 8.58 4.28 -13.67
CA LYS A 142 8.09 5.16 -12.61
C LYS A 142 6.57 5.14 -12.57
N THR A 143 6.04 5.06 -11.36
CA THR A 143 4.62 5.21 -11.11
C THR A 143 4.28 6.69 -10.91
N GLN A 144 3.25 7.13 -11.61
CA GLN A 144 2.68 8.47 -11.53
C GLN A 144 1.22 8.38 -11.10
N ILE A 145 0.84 9.23 -10.15
CA ILE A 145 -0.55 9.40 -9.72
C ILE A 145 -1.10 10.61 -10.47
N SER A 146 -2.18 10.39 -11.20
CA SER A 146 -2.86 11.46 -11.93
C SER A 146 -3.69 12.33 -10.99
N LEU A 147 -3.93 13.57 -11.38
CA LEU A 147 -4.90 14.41 -10.69
C LEU A 147 -6.29 13.76 -10.71
N PRO A 148 -7.14 13.99 -9.68
CA PRO A 148 -8.50 13.50 -9.66
C PRO A 148 -9.25 13.89 -10.93
N HIS A 149 -9.96 12.94 -11.52
CA HIS A 149 -10.73 13.18 -12.72
C HIS A 149 -11.86 14.18 -12.44
N LYS A 150 -11.91 15.29 -13.20
CA LYS A 150 -12.75 16.46 -12.90
C LYS A 150 -14.24 16.14 -12.69
N LYS A 151 -14.77 15.12 -13.36
CA LYS A 151 -16.20 14.74 -13.28
C LYS A 151 -16.50 13.66 -12.26
N THR A 152 -15.59 12.70 -12.07
CA THR A 152 -15.85 11.49 -11.27
C THR A 152 -15.10 11.48 -9.95
N GLY A 153 -14.11 12.35 -9.76
CA GLY A 153 -13.22 12.35 -8.59
C GLY A 153 -12.20 11.21 -8.58
N ASN A 154 -12.28 10.25 -9.52
CA ASN A 154 -11.42 9.08 -9.53
C ASN A 154 -9.95 9.45 -9.76
N ILE A 155 -9.07 8.83 -9.00
CA ILE A 155 -7.62 8.97 -9.11
C ILE A 155 -7.07 7.74 -9.83
N TYR A 156 -6.35 7.96 -10.92
CA TYR A 156 -5.73 6.89 -11.70
C TYR A 156 -4.23 6.85 -11.49
N LYS A 157 -3.71 5.64 -11.26
CA LYS A 157 -2.27 5.36 -11.22
C LYS A 157 -1.82 4.84 -12.58
N THR A 158 -0.69 5.35 -13.05
CA THR A 158 -0.07 4.94 -14.31
C THR A 158 1.39 4.62 -14.06
N ILE A 159 1.92 3.65 -14.79
CA ILE A 159 3.34 3.32 -14.80
C ILE A 159 3.92 3.68 -16.17
N LEU A 160 5.14 4.21 -16.20
CA LEU A 160 5.77 4.62 -17.45
C LEU A 160 7.29 4.61 -17.39
N PHE A 161 7.92 4.48 -18.55
CA PHE A 161 9.35 4.74 -18.75
C PHE A 161 9.59 5.38 -20.12
N TYR A 162 10.81 5.87 -20.32
CA TYR A 162 11.25 6.50 -21.56
C TYR A 162 12.52 5.82 -22.04
N THR A 163 12.68 5.75 -23.36
CA THR A 163 13.99 5.46 -23.96
C THR A 163 14.81 6.74 -24.13
N TYR A 164 16.11 6.57 -24.40
CA TYR A 164 16.95 7.64 -24.93
C TYR A 164 16.45 8.11 -26.30
N SER A 165 16.77 9.35 -26.67
CA SER A 165 16.59 9.84 -28.05
C SER A 165 17.76 9.35 -28.89
N LEU A 166 17.61 8.22 -29.58
CA LEU A 166 18.70 7.54 -30.30
C LEU A 166 18.53 7.60 -31.83
N PRO A 167 19.63 7.66 -32.60
CA PRO A 167 19.57 7.63 -34.06
C PRO A 167 18.94 6.36 -34.62
N CYS A 168 19.14 5.21 -33.96
CA CYS A 168 18.58 3.91 -34.38
C CYS A 168 17.04 3.82 -34.25
N PHE A 169 16.39 4.83 -33.70
CA PHE A 169 14.93 4.94 -33.60
C PHE A 169 14.32 5.88 -34.64
N SER A 170 15.14 6.46 -35.54
CA SER A 170 14.71 7.48 -36.51
C SER A 170 14.66 6.95 -37.93
#